data_AF-A0A1C4VJU5-F1
#
_entry.id   AF-A0A1C4VJU5-F1
#
_cell.length_a   1.000
_cell.length_b   1.000
_cell.length_c   1.000
_cell.angle_alpha   90.00
_cell.angle_beta   90.00
_cell.angle_gamma   90.00
#
_symmetry.space_group_name_H-M   'P 1'
#
loop_
_entity.id
_entity.type
_entity.pdbx_description
1 polymer ?
#
loop_
_entity_poly.entity_id
_entity_poly.type
_entity_poly.pdbx_seq_one_letter_code
_entity_poly.pdbx_strand_id
1 'polypeptide(L)'
;MSATQAKVLADITQMIHAVLGDFVADQEITMDTTFRDELGMESIDVVSLAGRLQTRYGDTVNFAHFVAKLDLENVADLTVGHLVTHIADALDAKAGGTVEVAAR
;
A
#
# COMPACT_ATOMS: atom_id res chain seq x y z
N MET A 1 -6.97 14.80 1.21
CA MET A 1 -6.95 13.42 0.69
C MET A 1 -7.79 13.34 -0.56
N SER A 2 -7.28 12.70 -1.62
CA SER A 2 -8.06 12.40 -2.84
C SER A 2 -9.10 11.30 -2.56
N ALA A 3 -10.18 11.23 -3.35
CA ALA A 3 -11.15 10.13 -3.29
C ALA A 3 -10.48 8.77 -3.57
N THR A 4 -9.45 8.74 -4.41
CA THR A 4 -8.62 7.53 -4.65
C THR A 4 -7.88 7.12 -3.37
N GLN A 5 -7.22 8.07 -2.70
CA GLN A 5 -6.48 7.80 -1.46
C GLN A 5 -7.39 7.28 -0.35
N ALA A 6 -8.58 7.85 -0.17
CA ALA A 6 -9.53 7.39 0.85
C ALA A 6 -9.98 5.94 0.60
N LYS A 7 -10.23 5.57 -0.67
CA LYS A 7 -10.55 4.19 -1.04
C LYS A 7 -9.37 3.24 -0.82
N VAL A 8 -8.18 3.66 -1.22
CA VAL A 8 -6.95 2.87 -1.04
C VAL A 8 -6.64 2.66 0.43
N LEU A 9 -6.78 3.69 1.28
CA LEU A 9 -6.62 3.56 2.73
C LEU A 9 -7.59 2.51 3.29
N ALA A 10 -8.88 2.60 2.96
CA ALA A 10 -9.87 1.62 3.42
C ALA A 10 -9.56 0.18 2.96
N ASP A 11 -9.15 0.01 1.70
CA ASP A 11 -8.73 -1.29 1.15
C ASP A 11 -7.51 -1.84 1.91
N ILE A 12 -6.51 -0.99 2.18
CA ILE A 12 -5.29 -1.37 2.92
C ILE A 12 -5.62 -1.73 4.36
N THR A 13 -6.44 -0.93 5.06
CA THR A 13 -6.90 -1.23 6.42
C THR A 13 -7.52 -2.63 6.49
N GLN A 14 -8.42 -2.96 5.56
CA GLN A 14 -9.01 -4.30 5.50
C GLN A 14 -7.98 -5.41 5.24
N MET A 15 -7.01 -5.16 4.37
CA MET A 15 -5.94 -6.12 4.10
C MET A 15 -5.03 -6.33 5.31
N ILE A 16 -4.67 -5.25 6.01
CA ILE A 16 -3.88 -5.29 7.24
C ILE A 16 -4.63 -6.12 8.31
N HIS A 17 -5.92 -5.85 8.53
CA HIS A 17 -6.73 -6.62 9.46
C HIS A 17 -6.81 -8.10 9.06
N ALA A 18 -6.82 -8.41 7.77
CA ALA A 18 -6.83 -9.78 7.28
C ALA A 18 -5.46 -10.50 7.39
N VAL A 19 -4.36 -9.76 7.53
CA VAL A 19 -3.00 -10.30 7.72
C VAL A 19 -2.72 -10.50 9.21
N LEU A 20 -2.95 -9.45 10.02
CA LEU A 20 -2.69 -9.44 11.45
C LEU A 20 -3.81 -10.07 12.28
N GLY A 21 -4.99 -10.27 11.69
CA GLY A 21 -6.15 -10.88 12.35
C GLY A 21 -6.71 -10.00 13.48
N ASP A 22 -7.18 -10.65 14.55
CA ASP A 22 -7.80 -10.00 15.70
C ASP A 22 -6.84 -9.08 16.50
N PHE A 23 -5.53 -9.14 16.26
CA PHE A 23 -4.54 -8.32 16.98
C PHE A 23 -4.67 -6.82 16.74
N VAL A 24 -5.20 -6.42 15.57
CA VAL A 24 -5.35 -5.00 15.17
C VAL A 24 -6.78 -4.67 14.74
N ALA A 25 -7.73 -5.60 14.90
CA ALA A 25 -9.08 -5.46 14.36
C ALA A 25 -9.85 -4.24 14.94
N ASP A 26 -9.51 -3.83 16.16
CA ASP A 26 -10.08 -2.67 16.86
C ASP A 26 -9.17 -1.42 16.81
N GLN A 27 -8.03 -1.48 16.12
CA GLN A 27 -7.10 -0.36 16.02
C GLN A 27 -7.51 0.58 14.87
N GLU A 28 -7.54 1.88 15.15
CA GLU A 28 -7.74 2.87 14.10
C GLU A 28 -6.46 3.01 13.27
N ILE A 29 -6.51 2.57 12.01
CA ILE A 29 -5.42 2.72 11.06
C ILE A 29 -5.61 4.03 10.30
N THR A 30 -4.65 4.94 10.46
CA THR A 30 -4.60 6.26 9.81
C THR A 30 -3.41 6.37 8.87
N MET A 31 -3.28 7.49 8.15
CA MET A 31 -2.13 7.73 7.27
C MET A 31 -0.82 7.86 8.03
N ASP A 32 -0.86 8.28 9.29
CA ASP A 32 0.33 8.46 10.13
C ASP A 32 0.72 7.15 10.82
N THR A 33 -0.12 6.11 10.74
CA THR A 33 0.11 4.83 11.40
C THR A 33 1.35 4.13 10.84
N THR A 34 2.26 3.77 11.73
CA THR A 34 3.52 3.10 11.40
C THR A 34 3.37 1.57 11.31
N PHE A 35 4.04 0.97 10.34
CA PHE A 35 3.98 -0.48 10.12
C PHE A 35 4.68 -1.29 11.23
N ARG A 36 5.81 -0.82 11.74
CA ARG A 36 6.61 -1.55 12.73
C ARG A 36 6.26 -1.17 14.16
N ASP A 37 6.20 0.12 14.47
CA ASP A 37 6.04 0.56 15.86
C ASP A 37 4.59 0.46 16.34
N GLU A 38 3.61 0.80 15.50
CA GLU A 38 2.19 0.74 15.89
C GLU A 38 1.49 -0.55 15.50
N LEU A 39 1.69 -1.03 14.27
CA LEU A 39 1.05 -2.28 13.81
C LEU A 39 1.84 -3.53 14.22
N GLY A 40 3.08 -3.38 14.68
CA GLY A 40 3.90 -4.51 15.09
C GLY A 40 4.19 -5.50 13.96
N MET A 41 4.13 -5.09 12.69
CA MET A 41 4.27 -6.01 11.57
C MET A 41 5.65 -6.65 11.56
N GLU A 42 5.67 -7.98 11.55
CA GLU A 42 6.88 -8.74 11.32
C GLU A 42 7.20 -8.79 9.81
N SER A 43 8.45 -9.16 9.49
CA SER A 43 8.87 -9.32 8.10
C SER A 43 7.97 -10.29 7.30
N ILE A 44 7.38 -11.29 7.97
CA ILE A 44 6.46 -12.24 7.36
C ILE A 44 5.08 -11.63 7.05
N ASP A 45 4.61 -10.71 7.89
CA ASP A 45 3.36 -9.99 7.68
C ASP A 45 3.48 -9.04 6.50
N VAL A 46 4.63 -8.37 6.37
CA VAL A 46 4.92 -7.49 5.23
C VAL A 46 4.90 -8.28 3.91
N VAL A 47 5.52 -9.46 3.86
CA VAL A 47 5.48 -10.34 2.67
C VAL A 47 4.06 -10.83 2.38
N SER A 48 3.28 -11.14 3.42
CA SER A 48 1.88 -11.56 3.27
C SER A 48 0.99 -10.42 2.74
N LEU A 49 1.18 -9.20 3.25
CA LEU A 49 0.49 -8.01 2.77
C LEU A 49 0.88 -7.70 1.33
N ALA A 50 2.18 -7.78 1.00
CA ALA A 50 2.69 -7.60 -0.36
C ALA A 50 2.00 -8.52 -1.37
N GLY A 51 1.85 -9.81 -1.06
CA GLY A 51 1.15 -10.76 -1.91
C GLY A 51 -0.33 -10.42 -2.13
N ARG A 52 -1.01 -9.93 -1.09
CA ARG A 52 -2.41 -9.48 -1.17
C ARG A 52 -2.54 -8.22 -2.02
N LEU A 53 -1.66 -7.24 -1.82
CA LEU A 53 -1.60 -6.01 -2.62
C LEU A 53 -1.35 -6.33 -4.10
N GLN A 54 -0.41 -7.24 -4.39
CA GLN A 54 -0.14 -7.68 -5.76
C GLN A 54 -1.35 -8.39 -6.37
N THR A 55 -2.07 -9.22 -5.60
CA THR A 55 -3.30 -9.86 -6.08
C THR A 55 -4.41 -8.85 -6.37
N ARG A 56 -4.52 -7.79 -5.56
CA ARG A 56 -5.56 -6.76 -5.67
C ARG A 56 -5.30 -5.73 -6.77
N TYR A 57 -4.09 -5.20 -6.84
CA TYR A 57 -3.71 -4.08 -7.72
C TYR A 57 -2.85 -4.51 -8.91
N GLY A 58 -2.29 -5.73 -8.88
CA GLY A 58 -1.47 -6.29 -9.95
C GLY A 58 -0.24 -5.46 -10.27
N ASP A 59 0.15 -5.49 -11.54
CA ASP A 59 1.26 -4.71 -12.08
C ASP A 59 1.03 -3.19 -12.06
N THR A 60 -0.19 -2.73 -11.74
CA THR A 60 -0.53 -1.31 -11.72
C THR A 60 0.35 -0.52 -10.74
N VAL A 61 0.60 -1.09 -9.55
CA VAL A 61 1.33 -0.42 -8.47
C VAL A 61 2.84 -0.69 -8.53
N ASN A 62 3.26 -1.67 -9.35
CA ASN A 62 4.62 -2.21 -9.43
C ASN A 62 5.25 -2.36 -8.04
N PHE A 63 4.72 -3.30 -7.25
CA PHE A 63 5.15 -3.50 -5.87
C PHE A 63 6.63 -3.90 -5.77
N ALA A 64 7.16 -4.61 -6.77
CA ALA A 64 8.58 -4.92 -6.84
C ALA A 64 9.46 -3.65 -6.86
N HIS A 65 9.04 -2.63 -7.61
CA HIS A 65 9.71 -1.33 -7.64
C HIS A 65 9.50 -0.53 -6.34
N PHE A 66 8.33 -0.63 -5.70
CA PHE A 66 8.08 -0.03 -4.39
C PHE A 66 8.98 -0.64 -3.29
N VAL A 67 9.07 -1.97 -3.23
CA VAL A 67 9.95 -2.69 -2.29
C VAL A 67 11.42 -2.42 -2.58
N ALA A 68 11.82 -2.34 -3.85
CA ALA A 68 13.20 -1.99 -4.21
C ALA A 68 13.59 -0.55 -3.81
N LYS A 69 12.60 0.36 -3.70
CA LYS A 69 12.79 1.71 -3.17
C LYS A 69 12.72 1.79 -1.64
N LEU A 70 11.99 0.86 -1.03
CA LEU A 70 12.02 0.62 0.40
C LEU A 70 13.34 -0.08 0.73
N ASP A 71 14.37 0.73 0.95
CA ASP A 71 15.61 0.24 1.53
C ASP A 71 15.24 -0.51 2.82
N LEU A 72 15.45 -1.84 2.86
CA LEU A 72 14.87 -2.76 3.83
C LEU A 72 15.25 -2.44 5.29
N GLU A 73 16.27 -1.61 5.47
CA GLU A 73 16.72 -0.99 6.72
C GLU A 73 15.77 0.09 7.29
N ASN A 74 14.88 0.67 6.47
CA ASN A 74 13.92 1.72 6.85
C ASN A 74 12.45 1.26 6.87
N VAL A 75 12.17 -0.05 6.84
CA VAL A 75 10.80 -0.56 7.06
C VAL A 75 10.21 -0.06 8.38
N ALA A 76 11.06 0.29 9.34
CA ALA A 76 10.66 0.92 10.61
C ALA A 76 9.88 2.23 10.42
N ASP A 77 10.34 3.10 9.51
CA ASP A 77 9.72 4.41 9.23
C ASP A 77 8.61 4.35 8.16
N LEU A 78 8.23 3.15 7.72
CA LEU A 78 7.14 3.03 6.76
C LEU A 78 5.80 3.30 7.47
N THR A 79 5.08 4.30 6.97
CA THR A 79 3.70 4.59 7.36
C THR A 79 2.71 4.10 6.32
N VAL A 80 1.48 3.86 6.77
CA VAL A 80 0.34 3.55 5.90
C VAL A 80 0.15 4.65 4.86
N GLY A 81 0.37 5.90 5.22
CA GLY A 81 0.23 7.04 4.31
C GLY A 81 1.19 7.02 3.13
N HIS A 82 2.44 6.60 3.33
CA HIS A 82 3.40 6.42 2.22
C HIS A 82 2.91 5.36 1.23
N LEU A 83 2.41 4.23 1.74
CA LEU A 83 1.88 3.17 0.90
C LEU A 83 0.62 3.60 0.14
N VAL A 84 -0.33 4.25 0.83
CA VAL A 84 -1.57 4.77 0.23
C VAL A 84 -1.27 5.78 -0.87
N THR A 85 -0.32 6.69 -0.64
CA THR A 85 0.08 7.71 -1.62
C THR A 85 0.67 7.05 -2.86
N HIS A 86 1.60 6.11 -2.69
CA HIS A 86 2.22 5.40 -3.82
C HIS A 86 1.18 4.64 -4.67
N ILE A 87 0.23 3.95 -4.03
CA ILE A 87 -0.83 3.23 -4.75
C ILE A 87 -1.78 4.21 -5.44
N ALA A 88 -2.21 5.27 -4.76
CA ALA A 88 -3.11 6.26 -5.34
C ALA A 88 -2.47 6.95 -6.57
N ASP A 89 -1.21 7.34 -6.48
CA ASP A 89 -0.47 7.92 -7.61
C ASP A 89 -0.35 6.95 -8.77
N ALA A 90 -0.08 5.67 -8.51
CA ALA A 90 -0.02 4.64 -9.55
C ALA A 90 -1.38 4.40 -10.23
N LEU A 91 -2.48 4.43 -9.46
CA LEU A 91 -3.84 4.30 -9.97
C LEU A 91 -4.26 5.54 -10.79
N ASP A 92 -3.94 6.74 -10.31
CA ASP A 92 -4.23 8.00 -10.99
C ASP A 92 -3.37 8.13 -12.27
N ALA A 93 -2.11 7.69 -12.26
CA ALA A 93 -1.25 7.62 -13.45
C ALA A 93 -1.82 6.65 -14.50
N LYS A 94 -2.36 5.50 -14.09
CA LYS A 94 -3.05 4.58 -15.01
C LYS A 94 -4.36 5.16 -15.55
N ALA A 95 -5.10 5.89 -14.73
CA ALA A 95 -6.34 6.56 -15.15
C ALA A 95 -6.07 7.69 -16.16
N GLY A 96 -4.93 8.40 -16.04
CA GLY A 96 -4.48 9.41 -17.01
C GLY A 96 -3.70 8.86 -18.22
N GLY A 97 -3.19 7.63 -18.13
CA GLY A 97 -2.26 7.03 -19.10
C GLY A 97 -2.87 6.39 -20.35
N THR A 98 -4.13 6.67 -20.70
CA THR A 98 -4.76 6.18 -21.95
C THR A 98 -4.81 7.22 -23.08
N VAL A 99 -4.05 8.31 -22.99
CA VAL A 99 -3.91 9.25 -24.11
C VAL A 99 -2.48 9.20 -24.66
N GLU A 100 -2.40 8.74 -25.91
CA GLU A 100 -1.31 8.93 -26.89
C GLU A 100 -0.24 7.83 -27.02
N VAL A 101 -0.47 6.87 -27.94
CA VAL A 101 0.33 6.73 -29.19
C VAL A 101 -0.59 6.19 -30.31
N ALA A 102 -1.30 7.09 -30.97
CA ALA A 102 -1.94 6.82 -32.26
C ALA A 102 -1.52 7.92 -33.25
N ALA A 103 -0.22 7.99 -33.54
CA ALA A 103 0.29 8.66 -34.74
C ALA A 103 1.77 8.31 -34.91
N ARG A 104 2.05 7.32 -35.76
CA ARG A 104 3.09 7.36 -36.80
C ARG A 104 3.12 6.07 -37.61
#